data_AF-A0A959FLD8-F1
#
_entry.id   AF-A0A959FLD8-F1
#
_cell.length_a   1.000
_cell.length_b   1.000
_cell.length_c   1.000
_cell.angle_alpha   90.00
_cell.angle_beta   90.00
_cell.angle_gamma   90.00
#
_symmetry.space_group_name_H-M   'P 1'
#
loop_
_entity.id
_entity.type
_entity.pdbx_description
1 polymer ?
#
loop_
_entity_poly.entity_id
_entity_poly.type
_entity_poly.pdbx_seq_one_letter_code
_entity_poly.pdbx_strand_id
1 'polypeptide(L)'
;MVRAVKYTIPACLLLLGLSSCNTTKFLEPGDYLLQRNRIDIRGKVDERSDLTYDLTTFYKQEPNTNWLFLIPREWFYFKTQGKNASFARWQRRALGEVPAIYNDSLTQVSAEAMALYLQFKGYFQAEVLPQGSPRRQRMGVTYYVLPGNRYHIDSVFYSSPDPVMDSLLQEIEPESYLQRGAPLDLQLLGQEKDRISNYLRNHGYANFFSNSFDKLEIDTSQKPQQANLYLHILPPFEDSVHAQFYIGEINVYTDFDPSEDNIVGDTVIAGLRFLLGEDGFIVNPNVLREAISLRPGDQYSQENFNQTNSQLSALGIYRFVRIKQTVDSIYPNTLNFSIQLTPNNRMALGAYLDINY
;
A
#
# COMPACT_ATOMS: atom_id res chain seq x y z
N MET A 1 39.35 -32.42 40.60
CA MET A 1 39.43 -31.78 39.26
C MET A 1 38.09 -31.24 38.73
N VAL A 2 36.93 -31.79 39.09
CA VAL A 2 35.62 -31.38 38.51
C VAL A 2 35.12 -29.98 38.95
N ARG A 3 35.53 -29.48 40.13
CA ARG A 3 35.13 -28.14 40.61
C ARG A 3 35.84 -26.98 39.88
N ALA A 4 37.05 -27.19 39.36
CA ALA A 4 37.75 -26.16 38.59
C ALA A 4 37.06 -25.90 37.25
N VAL A 5 36.54 -26.94 36.59
CA VAL A 5 35.88 -26.87 35.28
C VAL A 5 34.56 -26.08 35.32
N LYS A 6 33.83 -26.11 36.45
CA LYS A 6 32.56 -25.40 36.63
C LYS A 6 32.70 -23.87 36.59
N TYR A 7 33.85 -23.35 36.98
CA TYR A 7 34.10 -21.91 36.98
C TYR A 7 34.96 -21.46 35.80
N THR A 8 35.75 -22.36 35.18
CA THR A 8 36.58 -22.00 34.02
C THR A 8 35.78 -21.72 32.77
N ILE A 9 34.69 -22.43 32.48
CA ILE A 9 33.85 -22.17 31.30
C ILE A 9 33.15 -20.80 31.38
N PRO A 10 32.42 -20.45 32.46
CA PRO A 10 31.86 -19.11 32.60
C PRO A 10 32.96 -18.03 32.72
N ALA A 11 34.11 -18.30 33.36
CA ALA A 11 35.22 -17.37 33.38
C ALA A 11 35.87 -17.16 31.99
N CYS A 12 35.96 -18.20 31.15
CA CYS A 12 36.42 -18.10 29.77
C CYS A 12 35.41 -17.36 28.88
N LEU A 13 34.10 -17.56 29.07
CA LEU A 13 33.05 -16.76 28.41
C LEU A 13 33.09 -15.29 28.84
N LEU A 14 33.36 -15.03 30.13
CA LEU A 14 33.51 -13.68 30.68
C LEU A 14 34.81 -13.00 30.20
N LEU A 15 35.91 -13.76 30.07
CA LEU A 15 37.19 -13.31 29.50
C LEU A 15 37.12 -13.08 27.99
N LEU A 16 36.35 -13.89 27.25
CA LEU A 16 36.03 -13.64 25.84
C LEU A 16 35.15 -12.40 25.66
N GLY A 17 34.31 -12.07 26.65
CA GLY A 17 33.53 -10.82 26.70
C GLY A 17 34.34 -9.56 26.98
N LEU A 18 35.57 -9.67 27.52
CA LEU A 18 36.46 -8.53 27.79
C LEU A 18 37.33 -8.14 26.58
N SER A 19 37.34 -8.94 25.53
CA SER A 19 37.94 -8.59 24.25
C SER A 19 37.00 -7.63 23.51
N SER A 20 37.06 -6.33 23.82
CA SER A 20 36.27 -5.33 23.12
C SER A 20 36.48 -5.49 21.61
N CYS A 21 35.44 -5.92 20.88
CA CYS A 21 35.45 -6.02 19.42
C CYS A 21 35.64 -4.63 18.84
N ASN A 22 36.89 -4.22 18.63
CA ASN A 22 37.22 -2.94 18.02
C ASN A 22 37.14 -3.09 16.49
N THR A 23 35.96 -2.85 15.93
CA THR A 23 35.70 -2.88 14.48
C THR A 23 36.22 -1.64 13.75
N THR A 24 36.38 -0.51 14.45
CA THR A 24 36.81 0.75 13.80
C THR A 24 38.26 0.71 13.33
N LYS A 25 39.09 -0.21 13.83
CA LYS A 25 40.47 -0.40 13.36
C LYS A 25 40.59 -0.80 11.88
N PHE A 26 39.50 -1.26 11.27
CA PHE A 26 39.45 -1.69 9.87
C PHE A 26 38.96 -0.57 8.93
N LEU A 27 38.65 0.61 9.48
CA LEU A 27 38.16 1.75 8.71
C LEU A 27 39.31 2.57 8.14
N GLU A 28 39.05 3.23 7.01
CA GLU A 28 40.00 4.16 6.41
C GLU A 28 40.11 5.44 7.27
N PRO A 29 41.25 6.17 7.19
CA PRO A 29 41.38 7.45 7.86
C PRO A 29 40.32 8.44 7.36
N GLY A 30 39.48 8.94 8.27
CA GLY A 30 38.39 9.87 7.94
C GLY A 30 37.00 9.23 7.95
N ASP A 31 36.92 7.89 7.87
CA ASP A 31 35.66 7.17 7.97
C ASP A 31 35.17 7.06 9.41
N TYR A 32 33.85 7.08 9.55
CA TYR A 32 33.17 6.84 10.81
C TYR A 32 32.14 5.72 10.64
N LEU A 33 32.15 4.75 11.54
CA LEU A 33 31.08 3.76 11.61
C LEU A 33 29.84 4.41 12.24
N LEU A 34 28.70 4.34 11.56
CA LEU A 34 27.42 4.77 12.11
C LEU A 34 27.04 3.87 13.28
N GLN A 35 26.95 4.46 14.46
CA GLN A 35 26.71 3.73 15.71
C GLN A 35 25.25 3.83 16.16
N ARG A 36 24.61 4.98 15.92
CA ARG A 36 23.23 5.23 16.35
C ARG A 36 22.60 6.37 15.58
N ASN A 37 21.30 6.27 15.37
CA ASN A 37 20.42 7.39 15.05
C ASN A 37 19.50 7.64 16.25
N ARG A 38 19.22 8.91 16.54
CA ARG A 38 18.31 9.31 17.60
C ARG A 38 17.42 10.44 17.10
N ILE A 39 16.14 10.39 17.45
CA ILE A 39 15.20 11.49 17.24
C ILE A 39 15.00 12.22 18.56
N ASP A 40 15.03 13.55 18.50
CA ASP A 40 14.81 14.42 19.64
C ASP A 40 13.84 15.55 19.28
N ILE A 41 12.56 15.35 19.62
CA ILE A 41 11.49 16.32 19.33
C ILE A 41 11.53 17.47 20.34
N ARG A 42 11.80 18.68 19.86
CA ARG A 42 11.88 19.91 20.67
C ARG A 42 10.56 20.68 20.53
N GLY A 43 9.64 20.42 21.43
CA GLY A 43 8.32 21.05 21.45
C GLY A 43 7.26 20.16 22.07
N LYS A 44 6.06 20.73 22.25
CA LYS A 44 4.87 19.97 22.59
C LYS A 44 4.26 19.43 21.29
N VAL A 45 4.00 18.14 21.28
CA VAL A 45 3.35 17.42 20.19
C VAL A 45 2.47 16.35 20.82
N ASP A 46 1.26 16.21 20.30
CA ASP A 46 0.38 15.09 20.63
C ASP A 46 0.98 13.78 20.13
N GLU A 47 0.69 12.67 20.80
CA GLU A 47 1.13 11.31 20.37
C GLU A 47 2.65 11.22 20.09
N ARG A 48 3.45 11.87 20.94
CA ARG A 48 4.92 11.98 20.76
C ARG A 48 5.63 10.65 20.52
N SER A 49 5.19 9.56 21.15
CA SER A 49 5.76 8.22 20.94
C SER A 49 5.60 7.75 19.51
N ASP A 50 4.40 7.93 18.98
CA ASP A 50 3.97 7.39 17.70
C ASP A 50 4.62 8.22 16.59
N LEU A 51 4.61 9.55 16.74
CA LEU A 51 5.37 10.44 15.86
C LEU A 51 6.87 10.11 15.88
N THR A 52 7.45 9.80 17.05
CA THR A 52 8.86 9.41 17.11
C THR A 52 9.12 8.13 16.33
N TYR A 53 8.24 7.14 16.45
CA TYR A 53 8.33 5.87 15.73
C TYR A 53 8.23 6.10 14.21
N ASP A 54 7.23 6.83 13.75
CA ASP A 54 7.05 7.16 12.33
C ASP A 54 8.29 7.86 11.75
N LEU A 55 8.85 8.82 12.48
CA LEU A 55 10.04 9.53 12.01
C LEU A 55 11.26 8.61 11.85
N THR A 56 11.35 7.50 12.60
CA THR A 56 12.44 6.53 12.43
C THR A 56 12.39 5.80 11.10
N THR A 57 11.21 5.66 10.48
CA THR A 57 11.08 4.96 9.19
C THR A 57 11.71 5.73 8.03
N PHE A 58 12.09 7.00 8.25
CA PHE A 58 12.72 7.85 7.23
C PHE A 58 14.25 7.81 7.25
N TYR A 59 14.88 7.03 8.13
CA TYR A 59 16.32 6.85 8.09
C TYR A 59 16.77 6.24 6.75
N LYS A 60 17.68 6.92 6.05
CA LYS A 60 18.33 6.41 4.83
C LYS A 60 19.56 5.56 5.09
N GLN A 61 20.09 5.62 6.31
CA GLN A 61 21.19 4.80 6.78
C GLN A 61 20.92 4.39 8.22
N GLU A 62 21.16 3.12 8.53
CA GLU A 62 20.94 2.54 9.85
C GLU A 62 22.23 1.91 10.37
N PRO A 63 22.47 1.94 11.70
CA PRO A 63 23.60 1.25 12.28
C PRO A 63 23.48 -0.26 12.10
N ASN A 64 24.62 -0.95 12.01
CA ASN A 64 24.63 -2.41 11.96
C ASN A 64 23.97 -3.04 13.19
N THR A 65 23.35 -4.20 12.99
CA THR A 65 22.75 -4.94 14.09
C THR A 65 23.80 -5.76 14.85
N ASN A 66 23.52 -6.08 16.11
CA ASN A 66 24.35 -6.98 16.89
C ASN A 66 23.82 -8.41 16.77
N TRP A 67 24.72 -9.37 16.53
CA TRP A 67 24.41 -10.78 16.69
C TRP A 67 24.29 -11.13 18.18
N LEU A 68 23.16 -11.73 18.56
CA LEU A 68 22.80 -12.07 19.95
C LEU A 68 23.08 -10.91 20.92
N PHE A 69 22.77 -9.68 20.52
CA PHE A 69 22.93 -8.44 21.30
C PHE A 69 24.37 -8.01 21.61
N LEU A 70 25.36 -8.91 21.48
CA LEU A 70 26.71 -8.73 22.00
C LEU A 70 27.76 -8.46 20.94
N ILE A 71 27.67 -9.11 19.77
CA ILE A 71 28.74 -9.07 18.77
C ILE A 71 28.30 -8.24 17.57
N PRO A 72 28.95 -7.10 17.29
CA PRO A 72 28.62 -6.28 16.12
C PRO A 72 28.83 -7.10 14.84
N ARG A 73 27.82 -7.13 13.96
CA ARG A 73 27.83 -8.02 12.79
C ARG A 73 28.86 -7.63 11.74
N GLU A 74 29.22 -6.36 11.67
CA GLU A 74 30.29 -5.86 10.82
C GLU A 74 31.67 -6.43 11.20
N TRP A 75 31.85 -6.90 12.45
CA TRP A 75 33.06 -7.63 12.84
C TRP A 75 33.25 -8.93 12.06
N PHE A 76 32.17 -9.69 11.84
CA PHE A 76 32.23 -10.92 11.04
C PHE A 76 32.54 -10.62 9.57
N TYR A 77 32.06 -9.49 9.07
CA TYR A 77 32.38 -9.02 7.73
C TYR A 77 33.88 -8.71 7.58
N PHE A 78 34.44 -7.85 8.43
CA PHE A 78 35.88 -7.52 8.40
C PHE A 78 36.77 -8.76 8.60
N LYS A 79 36.41 -9.67 9.51
CA LYS A 79 37.19 -10.89 9.79
C LYS A 79 37.23 -11.87 8.61
N THR A 80 36.21 -11.86 7.77
CA THR A 80 36.07 -12.79 6.64
C THR A 80 36.45 -12.18 5.30
N GLN A 81 36.72 -10.86 5.21
CA GLN A 81 37.23 -10.24 3.99
C GLN A 81 38.51 -10.96 3.50
N GLY A 82 38.63 -11.14 2.18
CA GLY A 82 39.76 -11.80 1.54
C GLY A 82 39.87 -13.33 1.75
N LYS A 83 38.95 -13.96 2.49
CA LYS A 83 38.96 -15.41 2.76
C LYS A 83 37.97 -16.16 1.87
N ASN A 84 38.45 -17.25 1.26
CA ASN A 84 37.67 -18.08 0.33
C ASN A 84 37.21 -19.44 0.90
N ALA A 85 37.61 -19.79 2.13
CA ALA A 85 37.19 -21.04 2.77
C ALA A 85 35.66 -21.12 2.95
N SER A 86 35.07 -22.31 2.77
CA SER A 86 33.61 -22.51 2.85
C SER A 86 33.00 -22.05 4.16
N PHE A 87 33.69 -22.27 5.28
CA PHE A 87 33.26 -21.76 6.59
C PHE A 87 33.28 -20.23 6.67
N ALA A 88 34.29 -19.57 6.10
CA ALA A 88 34.36 -18.10 6.08
C ALA A 88 33.24 -17.48 5.23
N ARG A 89 32.89 -18.12 4.10
CA ARG A 89 31.74 -17.72 3.27
C ARG A 89 30.42 -17.87 4.02
N TRP A 90 30.22 -19.01 4.70
CA TRP A 90 29.03 -19.22 5.54
C TRP A 90 28.93 -18.16 6.65
N GLN A 91 30.01 -17.90 7.37
CA GLN A 91 30.04 -16.89 8.44
C GLN A 91 29.70 -15.48 7.92
N ARG A 92 30.27 -15.08 6.77
CA ARG A 92 29.95 -13.77 6.16
C ARG A 92 28.47 -13.67 5.80
N ARG A 93 27.89 -14.74 5.22
CA ARG A 93 26.49 -14.78 4.78
C ARG A 93 25.50 -14.85 5.94
N ALA A 94 25.81 -15.66 6.95
CA ALA A 94 24.89 -15.94 8.06
C ALA A 94 24.99 -14.90 9.18
N LEU A 95 26.19 -14.36 9.45
CA LEU A 95 26.46 -13.54 10.64
C LEU A 95 26.97 -12.14 10.29
N GLY A 96 27.54 -11.94 9.10
CA GLY A 96 28.10 -10.66 8.68
C GLY A 96 27.06 -9.67 8.17
N GLU A 97 27.36 -8.39 8.36
CA GLU A 97 26.71 -7.26 7.69
C GLU A 97 27.80 -6.33 7.16
N VAL A 98 27.55 -5.68 6.03
CA VAL A 98 28.46 -4.65 5.49
C VAL A 98 28.50 -3.49 6.49
N PRO A 99 29.69 -2.96 6.86
CA PRO A 99 29.79 -1.86 7.81
C PRO A 99 29.01 -0.64 7.33
N ALA A 100 28.14 -0.11 8.20
CA ALA A 100 27.39 1.10 7.96
C ALA A 100 28.32 2.31 8.13
N ILE A 101 28.99 2.70 7.05
CA ILE A 101 29.84 3.89 7.04
C ILE A 101 28.94 5.12 7.02
N TYR A 102 29.19 6.05 7.94
CA TYR A 102 28.47 7.31 8.04
C TYR A 102 28.58 8.10 6.74
N ASN A 103 27.43 8.49 6.21
CA ASN A 103 27.33 9.38 5.08
C ASN A 103 26.54 10.64 5.46
N ASP A 104 27.15 11.81 5.30
CA ASP A 104 26.53 13.09 5.65
C ASP A 104 25.34 13.42 4.73
N SER A 105 25.45 13.14 3.43
CA SER A 105 24.37 13.37 2.46
C SER A 105 23.15 12.50 2.75
N LEU A 106 23.32 11.23 3.13
CA LEU A 106 22.19 10.37 3.53
C LEU A 106 21.54 10.85 4.83
N THR A 107 22.31 11.45 5.73
CA THR A 107 21.79 12.09 6.95
C THR A 107 20.89 13.26 6.59
N GLN A 108 21.35 14.13 5.69
CA GLN A 108 20.58 15.28 5.24
C GLN A 108 19.28 14.87 4.53
N VAL A 109 19.33 13.87 3.65
CA VAL A 109 18.12 13.32 3.00
C VAL A 109 17.14 12.74 4.01
N SER A 110 17.62 12.11 5.09
CA SER A 110 16.76 11.60 6.16
C SER A 110 16.06 12.75 6.89
N ALA A 111 16.78 13.83 7.20
CA ALA A 111 16.22 15.01 7.85
C ALA A 111 15.16 15.71 6.97
N GLU A 112 15.43 15.86 5.67
CA GLU A 112 14.47 16.44 4.71
C GLU A 112 13.20 15.60 4.58
N ALA A 113 13.34 14.27 4.52
CA ALA A 113 12.19 13.36 4.48
C ALA A 113 11.33 13.43 5.76
N MET A 114 11.97 13.54 6.94
CA MET A 114 11.29 13.74 8.22
C MET A 114 10.56 15.09 8.27
N ALA A 115 11.18 16.18 7.78
CA ALA A 115 10.56 17.49 7.72
C ALA A 115 9.33 17.49 6.78
N LEU A 116 9.45 16.86 5.60
CA LEU A 116 8.34 16.70 4.66
C LEU A 116 7.20 15.88 5.27
N TYR A 117 7.51 14.80 6.00
CA TYR A 117 6.51 14.02 6.72
C TYR A 117 5.72 14.88 7.72
N LEU A 118 6.42 15.71 8.50
CA LEU A 118 5.79 16.63 9.44
C LEU A 118 4.90 17.65 8.73
N GLN A 119 5.31 18.16 7.57
CA GLN A 119 4.47 19.03 6.75
C GLN A 119 3.19 18.32 6.31
N PHE A 120 3.26 17.03 5.92
CA PHE A 120 2.08 16.23 5.64
C PHE A 120 1.20 16.02 6.88
N LYS A 121 1.76 15.99 8.09
CA LYS A 121 1.03 15.96 9.37
C LYS A 121 0.56 17.35 9.86
N GLY A 122 0.60 18.36 8.99
CA GLY A 122 0.08 19.71 9.29
C GLY A 122 1.06 20.65 9.98
N TYR A 123 2.34 20.27 10.09
CA TYR A 123 3.40 21.12 10.66
C TYR A 123 4.16 21.85 9.55
N PHE A 124 3.55 22.86 8.92
CA PHE A 124 4.14 23.53 7.74
C PHE A 124 5.46 24.26 8.00
N GLN A 125 5.75 24.59 9.26
CA GLN A 125 6.99 25.25 9.68
C GLN A 125 8.00 24.25 10.27
N ALA A 126 7.77 22.93 10.10
CA ALA A 126 8.64 21.93 10.66
C ALA A 126 10.04 21.98 10.05
N GLU A 127 11.04 21.87 10.93
CA GLU A 127 12.45 21.77 10.57
C GLU A 127 13.08 20.58 11.30
N VAL A 128 13.99 19.88 10.64
CA VAL A 128 14.74 18.78 11.24
C VAL A 128 16.22 19.04 11.05
N LEU A 129 16.93 19.22 12.18
CA LEU A 129 18.34 19.55 12.20
C LEU A 129 19.15 18.32 12.59
N PRO A 130 19.89 17.69 11.64
CA PRO A 130 20.78 16.60 11.98
C PRO A 130 22.06 17.12 12.66
N GLN A 131 22.50 16.44 13.70
CA GLN A 131 23.79 16.69 14.36
C GLN A 131 24.59 15.39 14.50
N GLY A 132 25.72 15.34 13.80
CA GLY A 132 26.75 14.32 13.99
C GLY A 132 27.52 14.53 15.30
N SER A 133 27.75 13.46 16.03
CA SER A 133 28.53 13.41 17.27
C SER A 133 29.64 12.37 17.14
N PRO A 134 30.82 12.75 16.62
CA PRO A 134 31.93 11.83 16.42
C PRO A 134 32.59 11.45 17.75
N ARG A 135 32.89 10.15 17.93
CA ARG A 135 33.66 9.63 19.07
C ARG A 135 34.42 8.38 18.67
N ARG A 136 35.76 8.43 18.69
CA ARG A 136 36.65 7.27 18.41
C ARG A 136 36.28 6.55 17.09
N GLN A 137 36.21 7.28 15.97
CA GLN A 137 35.78 6.78 14.63
C GLN A 137 34.38 6.15 14.58
N ARG A 138 33.51 6.54 15.52
CA ARG A 138 32.09 6.22 15.47
C ARG A 138 31.30 7.51 15.34
N MET A 139 30.23 7.48 14.56
CA MET A 139 29.30 8.59 14.42
C MET A 139 27.97 8.23 15.08
N GLY A 140 27.53 9.05 16.02
CA GLY A 140 26.12 9.07 16.42
C GLY A 140 25.43 10.26 15.78
N VAL A 141 24.25 10.06 15.23
CA VAL A 141 23.45 11.15 14.63
C VAL A 141 22.24 11.40 15.52
N THR A 142 22.01 12.66 15.88
CA THR A 142 20.77 13.10 16.53
C THR A 142 20.02 14.03 15.59
N TYR A 143 18.78 13.71 15.26
CA TYR A 143 17.87 14.54 14.49
C TYR A 143 17.04 15.35 15.48
N TYR A 144 17.33 16.64 15.61
CA TYR A 144 16.51 17.55 16.41
C TYR A 144 15.33 18.01 15.59
N VAL A 145 14.15 17.60 16.01
CA VAL A 145 12.91 17.90 15.30
C VAL A 145 12.29 19.13 15.94
N LEU A 146 12.16 20.20 15.18
CA LEU A 146 11.48 21.43 15.54
C LEU A 146 10.12 21.44 14.83
N PRO A 147 9.05 20.88 15.42
CA PRO A 147 7.78 20.71 14.72
C PRO A 147 7.07 22.04 14.44
N GLY A 148 7.27 23.08 15.25
CA GLY A 148 6.48 24.31 15.15
C GLY A 148 5.01 24.07 15.52
N ASN A 149 4.11 24.87 14.94
CA ASN A 149 2.68 24.77 15.21
C ASN A 149 1.99 23.82 14.23
N ARG A 150 1.07 23.00 14.75
CA ARG A 150 0.21 22.14 13.93
C ARG A 150 -1.03 22.91 13.47
N TYR A 151 -1.32 22.82 12.18
CA TYR A 151 -2.56 23.35 11.60
C TYR A 151 -3.72 22.39 11.85
N HIS A 152 -4.91 22.95 12.01
CA HIS A 152 -6.17 22.20 12.12
C HIS A 152 -7.10 22.61 10.98
N ILE A 153 -7.98 21.70 10.59
CA ILE A 153 -8.96 21.92 9.52
C ILE A 153 -10.02 22.89 10.03
N ASP A 154 -10.22 24.04 9.39
CA ASP A 154 -11.37 24.92 9.70
C ASP A 154 -12.59 24.55 8.86
N SER A 155 -12.39 24.37 7.55
CA SER A 155 -13.45 24.00 6.60
C SER A 155 -12.88 23.16 5.47
N VAL A 156 -13.72 22.31 4.89
CA VAL A 156 -13.40 21.52 3.70
C VAL A 156 -14.45 21.80 2.65
N PHE A 157 -14.02 22.07 1.43
CA PHE A 157 -14.89 22.40 0.31
C PHE A 157 -14.65 21.39 -0.81
N TYR A 158 -15.71 20.65 -1.13
CA TYR A 158 -15.75 19.78 -2.30
C TYR A 158 -16.52 20.48 -3.40
N SER A 159 -16.00 20.47 -4.62
CA SER A 159 -16.75 21.01 -5.76
C SER A 159 -16.52 20.26 -7.06
N SER A 160 -17.56 20.28 -7.89
CA SER A 160 -17.51 19.77 -9.27
C SER A 160 -18.14 20.78 -10.23
N PRO A 161 -17.61 20.93 -11.46
CA PRO A 161 -18.29 21.70 -12.50
C PRO A 161 -19.61 21.06 -12.97
N ASP A 162 -19.80 19.75 -12.74
CA ASP A 162 -21.06 19.03 -12.98
C ASP A 162 -22.02 19.21 -11.79
N PRO A 163 -23.18 19.87 -11.95
CA PRO A 163 -24.11 20.14 -10.86
C PRO A 163 -24.69 18.89 -10.19
N VAL A 164 -24.85 17.79 -10.94
CA VAL A 164 -25.38 16.53 -10.40
C VAL A 164 -24.33 15.91 -9.48
N MET A 165 -23.09 15.85 -9.94
CA MET A 165 -21.98 15.36 -9.15
C MET A 165 -21.71 16.26 -7.94
N ASP A 166 -21.78 17.58 -8.10
CA ASP A 166 -21.62 18.55 -7.01
C ASP A 166 -22.63 18.29 -5.89
N SER A 167 -23.90 18.05 -6.26
CA SER A 167 -24.96 17.69 -5.29
C SER A 167 -24.64 16.40 -4.54
N LEU A 168 -24.12 15.37 -5.24
CA LEU A 168 -23.68 14.11 -4.63
C LEU A 168 -22.49 14.31 -3.67
N LEU A 169 -21.59 15.26 -3.95
CA LEU A 169 -20.48 15.59 -3.05
C LEU A 169 -20.97 16.21 -1.75
N GLN A 170 -21.96 17.12 -1.81
CA GLN A 170 -22.55 17.72 -0.61
C GLN A 170 -23.28 16.69 0.27
N GLU A 171 -23.90 15.68 -0.34
CA GLU A 171 -24.56 14.59 0.39
C GLU A 171 -23.59 13.79 1.27
N ILE A 172 -22.36 13.56 0.78
CA ILE A 172 -21.36 12.71 1.46
C ILE A 172 -20.30 13.49 2.23
N GLU A 173 -20.35 14.82 2.21
CA GLU A 173 -19.44 15.69 2.98
C GLU A 173 -19.39 15.32 4.48
N PRO A 174 -20.53 15.05 5.17
CA PRO A 174 -20.50 14.78 6.61
C PRO A 174 -19.67 13.55 7.01
N GLU A 175 -19.53 12.58 6.11
CA GLU A 175 -18.78 11.33 6.30
C GLU A 175 -17.30 11.44 5.91
N SER A 176 -16.83 12.66 5.60
CA SER A 176 -15.44 12.92 5.20
C SER A 176 -14.43 12.42 6.22
N TYR A 177 -13.28 11.92 5.76
CA TYR A 177 -12.13 11.70 6.65
C TYR A 177 -11.45 13.01 7.07
N LEU A 178 -11.71 14.10 6.34
CA LEU A 178 -11.20 15.44 6.60
C LEU A 178 -12.22 16.21 7.44
N GLN A 179 -12.20 15.98 8.76
CA GLN A 179 -13.18 16.54 9.68
C GLN A 179 -12.78 17.92 10.19
N ARG A 180 -13.78 18.82 10.30
CA ARG A 180 -13.58 20.14 10.90
C ARG A 180 -13.07 20.04 12.33
N GLY A 181 -12.06 20.85 12.64
CA GLY A 181 -11.39 20.91 13.95
C GLY A 181 -10.36 19.79 14.16
N ALA A 182 -10.31 18.78 13.29
CA ALA A 182 -9.29 17.75 13.37
C ALA A 182 -7.90 18.33 13.01
N PRO A 183 -6.81 17.75 13.54
CA PRO A 183 -5.48 18.10 13.10
C PRO A 183 -5.32 17.83 11.61
N LEU A 184 -4.67 18.74 10.89
CA LEU A 184 -4.44 18.56 9.46
C LEU A 184 -3.54 17.35 9.23
N ASP A 185 -4.01 16.40 8.42
CA ASP A 185 -3.26 15.22 8.01
C ASP A 185 -3.51 14.93 6.53
N LEU A 186 -2.54 15.30 5.71
CA LEU A 186 -2.59 15.14 4.26
C LEU A 186 -2.49 13.67 3.83
N GLN A 187 -2.14 12.74 4.73
CA GLN A 187 -2.20 11.31 4.43
C GLN A 187 -3.63 10.80 4.28
N LEU A 188 -4.60 11.47 4.94
CA LEU A 188 -6.03 11.15 4.82
C LEU A 188 -6.61 11.53 3.46
N LEU A 189 -5.93 12.40 2.69
CA LEU A 189 -6.41 12.83 1.37
C LEU A 189 -6.59 11.65 0.41
N GLY A 190 -5.70 10.66 0.45
CA GLY A 190 -5.83 9.46 -0.39
C GLY A 190 -7.09 8.67 -0.05
N GLN A 191 -7.32 8.44 1.25
CA GLN A 191 -8.52 7.75 1.73
C GLN A 191 -9.80 8.51 1.38
N GLU A 192 -9.76 9.85 1.44
CA GLU A 192 -10.89 10.69 1.08
C GLU A 192 -11.20 10.65 -0.41
N LYS A 193 -10.17 10.73 -1.26
CA LYS A 193 -10.33 10.55 -2.72
C LYS A 193 -10.89 9.16 -3.05
N ASP A 194 -10.45 8.12 -2.36
CA ASP A 194 -10.94 6.76 -2.58
C ASP A 194 -12.39 6.59 -2.09
N ARG A 195 -12.76 7.18 -0.95
CA ARG A 195 -14.13 7.20 -0.42
C ARG A 195 -15.10 7.84 -1.42
N ILE A 196 -14.78 9.04 -1.88
CA ILE A 196 -15.58 9.77 -2.87
C ILE A 196 -15.64 8.99 -4.19
N SER A 197 -14.51 8.47 -4.66
CA SER A 197 -14.48 7.68 -5.91
C SER A 197 -15.36 6.45 -5.83
N ASN A 198 -15.31 5.71 -4.72
CA ASN A 198 -16.15 4.53 -4.52
C ASN A 198 -17.63 4.91 -4.47
N TYR A 199 -17.98 6.00 -3.77
CA TYR A 199 -19.35 6.50 -3.73
C TYR A 199 -19.87 6.82 -5.13
N LEU A 200 -19.12 7.61 -5.91
CA LEU A 200 -19.51 8.00 -7.27
C LEU A 200 -19.59 6.79 -8.20
N ARG A 201 -18.67 5.84 -8.12
CA ARG A 201 -18.72 4.60 -8.92
C ARG A 201 -19.90 3.69 -8.56
N ASN A 202 -20.41 3.79 -7.33
CA ASN A 202 -21.67 3.14 -6.93
C ASN A 202 -22.92 3.91 -7.38
N HIS A 203 -22.76 5.15 -7.86
CA HIS A 203 -23.78 6.00 -8.46
C HIS A 203 -23.59 6.15 -9.98
N GLY A 204 -23.15 5.09 -10.65
CA GLY A 204 -23.08 5.05 -12.12
C GLY A 204 -21.82 5.64 -12.76
N TYR A 205 -20.94 6.33 -12.03
CA TYR A 205 -19.74 6.95 -12.61
C TYR A 205 -18.60 5.92 -12.78
N ALA A 206 -18.78 4.92 -13.65
CA ALA A 206 -17.91 3.76 -13.77
C ALA A 206 -16.42 4.07 -14.02
N ASN A 207 -16.15 5.20 -14.70
CA ASN A 207 -14.80 5.64 -15.09
C ASN A 207 -14.22 6.70 -14.15
N PHE A 208 -14.83 6.94 -12.98
CA PHE A 208 -14.34 7.92 -12.03
C PHE A 208 -13.27 7.30 -11.11
N PHE A 209 -12.09 7.92 -11.03
CA PHE A 209 -10.96 7.40 -10.24
C PHE A 209 -10.24 8.53 -9.51
N SER A 210 -9.31 8.20 -8.61
CA SER A 210 -8.60 9.17 -7.76
C SER A 210 -7.74 10.19 -8.54
N ASN A 211 -7.51 9.98 -9.84
CA ASN A 211 -6.86 10.95 -10.75
C ASN A 211 -7.83 11.98 -11.36
N SER A 212 -9.14 11.84 -11.14
CA SER A 212 -10.18 12.81 -11.53
C SER A 212 -10.23 14.02 -10.59
N PHE A 213 -9.44 14.04 -9.52
CA PHE A 213 -9.32 15.18 -8.60
C PHE A 213 -8.11 16.03 -8.95
N ASP A 214 -8.24 17.34 -8.78
CA ASP A 214 -7.12 18.26 -8.81
C ASP A 214 -6.21 18.08 -7.57
N LYS A 215 -5.12 18.86 -7.54
CA LYS A 215 -4.30 19.06 -6.35
C LYS A 215 -5.16 19.69 -5.25
N LEU A 216 -4.96 19.21 -4.03
CA LEU A 216 -5.60 19.82 -2.87
C LEU A 216 -5.02 21.23 -2.67
N GLU A 217 -5.91 22.23 -2.63
CA GLU A 217 -5.53 23.59 -2.26
C GLU A 217 -5.71 23.77 -0.75
N ILE A 218 -4.73 24.42 -0.13
CA ILE A 218 -4.69 24.64 1.32
C ILE A 218 -4.49 26.13 1.57
N ASP A 219 -5.55 26.81 2.02
CA ASP A 219 -5.50 28.22 2.40
C ASP A 219 -5.33 28.35 3.92
N THR A 220 -4.20 28.93 4.33
CA THR A 220 -3.84 29.18 5.74
C THR A 220 -3.87 30.66 6.13
N SER A 221 -4.34 31.53 5.23
CA SER A 221 -4.24 32.99 5.37
C SER A 221 -5.32 33.59 6.26
N GLN A 222 -6.48 32.93 6.40
CA GLN A 222 -7.67 33.51 7.04
C GLN A 222 -7.60 33.53 8.57
N LYS A 223 -7.11 32.44 9.17
CA LYS A 223 -7.09 32.26 10.62
C LYS A 223 -5.76 31.63 11.05
N PRO A 224 -5.14 32.12 12.14
CA PRO A 224 -3.91 31.50 12.67
C PRO A 224 -4.10 30.01 12.96
N GLN A 225 -3.15 29.19 12.50
CA GLN A 225 -3.09 27.73 12.75
C GLN A 225 -4.33 26.96 12.26
N GLN A 226 -5.07 27.52 11.31
CA GLN A 226 -6.23 26.92 10.69
C GLN A 226 -6.06 26.88 9.18
N ALA A 227 -6.57 25.82 8.56
CA ALA A 227 -6.48 25.59 7.13
C ALA A 227 -7.88 25.34 6.55
N ASN A 228 -8.19 26.06 5.47
CA ASN A 228 -9.31 25.73 4.59
C ASN A 228 -8.79 24.83 3.47
N LEU A 229 -9.47 23.70 3.26
CA LEU A 229 -9.10 22.72 2.25
C LEU A 229 -10.08 22.79 1.08
N TYR A 230 -9.56 22.83 -0.14
CA TYR A 230 -10.39 22.78 -1.35
C TYR A 230 -9.99 21.57 -2.20
N LEU A 231 -10.97 20.72 -2.47
CA LEU A 231 -10.80 19.54 -3.30
C LEU A 231 -11.75 19.63 -4.50
N HIS A 232 -11.17 19.89 -5.66
CA HIS A 232 -11.91 20.07 -6.90
C HIS A 232 -11.88 18.79 -7.75
N ILE A 233 -13.02 18.44 -8.32
CA ILE A 233 -13.10 17.43 -9.38
C ILE A 233 -12.82 18.10 -10.72
N LEU A 234 -11.89 17.51 -11.48
CA LEU A 234 -11.60 17.89 -12.84
C LEU A 234 -12.68 17.37 -13.79
N PRO A 235 -13.03 18.13 -14.83
CA PRO A 235 -13.87 17.60 -15.91
C PRO A 235 -13.16 16.44 -16.63
N PRO A 236 -13.90 15.50 -17.23
CA PRO A 236 -13.30 14.44 -18.03
C PRO A 236 -12.59 14.98 -19.27
N PHE A 237 -11.72 14.16 -19.86
CA PHE A 237 -11.02 14.53 -21.08
C PHE A 237 -12.00 14.70 -22.25
N GLU A 238 -11.92 15.82 -22.96
CA GLU A 238 -12.79 16.19 -24.11
C GLU A 238 -14.29 16.38 -23.82
N ASP A 239 -14.72 16.30 -22.56
CA ASP A 239 -16.11 16.48 -22.15
C ASP A 239 -16.21 17.40 -20.91
N SER A 240 -17.37 17.99 -20.69
CA SER A 240 -17.62 18.91 -19.56
C SER A 240 -18.21 18.22 -18.34
N VAL A 241 -18.81 17.03 -18.52
CA VAL A 241 -19.53 16.31 -17.47
C VAL A 241 -19.13 14.83 -17.44
N HIS A 242 -19.08 14.25 -16.24
CA HIS A 242 -18.77 12.83 -16.09
C HIS A 242 -19.98 11.99 -16.50
N ALA A 243 -19.79 11.02 -17.40
CA ALA A 243 -20.88 10.16 -17.84
C ALA A 243 -21.32 9.18 -16.74
N GLN A 244 -22.63 9.07 -16.55
CA GLN A 244 -23.25 8.00 -15.78
C GLN A 244 -23.55 6.82 -16.70
N PHE A 245 -23.21 5.62 -16.24
CA PHE A 245 -23.35 4.39 -16.99
C PHE A 245 -24.44 3.50 -16.42
N TYR A 246 -25.13 2.80 -17.33
CA TYR A 246 -26.11 1.77 -17.03
C TYR A 246 -25.63 0.42 -17.54
N ILE A 247 -26.08 -0.65 -16.93
CA ILE A 247 -25.70 -2.01 -17.30
C ILE A 247 -26.53 -2.43 -18.52
N GLY A 248 -25.84 -2.79 -19.60
CA GLY A 248 -26.44 -3.33 -20.81
C GLY A 248 -26.49 -4.85 -20.78
N GLU A 249 -26.05 -5.46 -21.87
CA GLU A 249 -26.02 -6.91 -22.01
C GLU A 249 -24.99 -7.56 -21.09
N ILE A 250 -25.35 -8.71 -20.51
CA ILE A 250 -24.45 -9.53 -19.70
C ILE A 250 -24.36 -10.92 -20.34
N ASN A 251 -23.19 -11.23 -20.89
CA ASN A 251 -22.87 -12.52 -21.50
C ASN A 251 -21.97 -13.33 -20.55
N VAL A 252 -22.38 -14.55 -20.22
CA VAL A 252 -21.67 -15.44 -19.29
C VAL A 252 -21.14 -16.65 -20.05
N TYR A 253 -19.81 -16.78 -20.11
CA TYR A 253 -19.09 -17.88 -20.74
C TYR A 253 -18.71 -18.86 -19.62
N THR A 254 -19.39 -20.01 -19.56
CA THR A 254 -19.31 -20.93 -18.40
C THR A 254 -18.04 -21.77 -18.35
N ASP A 255 -17.37 -21.93 -19.48
CA ASP A 255 -16.23 -22.81 -19.73
C ASP A 255 -15.22 -22.14 -20.67
N PHE A 256 -14.93 -20.87 -20.41
CA PHE A 256 -14.09 -20.03 -21.28
C PHE A 256 -12.66 -20.57 -21.41
N ASP A 257 -12.30 -20.92 -22.65
CA ASP A 257 -10.94 -21.16 -23.13
C ASP A 257 -10.56 -20.11 -24.21
N PRO A 258 -9.46 -19.36 -24.06
CA PRO A 258 -9.00 -18.42 -25.10
C PRO A 258 -8.60 -19.07 -26.44
N SER A 259 -8.29 -20.38 -26.44
CA SER A 259 -7.75 -21.10 -27.59
C SER A 259 -8.82 -21.78 -28.45
N GLU A 260 -10.06 -21.84 -27.97
CA GLU A 260 -11.15 -22.56 -28.62
C GLU A 260 -12.43 -21.71 -28.63
N ASP A 261 -13.24 -21.82 -29.68
CA ASP A 261 -14.57 -21.20 -29.74
C ASP A 261 -15.62 -22.30 -29.61
N ASN A 262 -15.95 -22.63 -28.37
CA ASN A 262 -16.71 -23.82 -28.02
C ASN A 262 -18.21 -23.57 -27.83
N ILE A 263 -18.74 -22.45 -28.34
CA ILE A 263 -20.13 -22.07 -28.10
C ILE A 263 -21.05 -22.84 -29.05
N VAL A 264 -21.84 -23.77 -28.51
CA VAL A 264 -22.80 -24.59 -29.27
C VAL A 264 -24.26 -24.15 -29.08
N GLY A 265 -24.53 -23.26 -28.11
CA GLY A 265 -25.86 -22.74 -27.85
C GLY A 265 -25.88 -21.71 -26.72
N ASP A 266 -27.08 -21.32 -26.31
CA ASP A 266 -27.27 -20.38 -25.21
C ASP A 266 -28.60 -20.56 -24.48
N THR A 267 -28.72 -19.93 -23.32
CA THR A 267 -29.99 -19.79 -22.58
C THR A 267 -30.00 -18.45 -21.86
N VAL A 268 -31.16 -17.81 -21.79
CA VAL A 268 -31.34 -16.53 -21.09
C VAL A 268 -32.10 -16.75 -19.78
N ILE A 269 -31.54 -16.29 -18.67
CA ILE A 269 -32.18 -16.36 -17.34
C ILE A 269 -32.09 -14.98 -16.70
N ALA A 270 -33.25 -14.40 -16.37
CA ALA A 270 -33.34 -13.07 -15.76
C ALA A 270 -32.54 -11.97 -16.50
N GLY A 271 -32.53 -12.03 -17.84
CA GLY A 271 -31.82 -11.07 -18.71
C GLY A 271 -30.32 -11.36 -18.91
N LEU A 272 -29.76 -12.34 -18.20
CA LEU A 272 -28.36 -12.78 -18.40
C LEU A 272 -28.33 -13.89 -19.45
N ARG A 273 -27.43 -13.76 -20.43
CA ARG A 273 -27.22 -14.75 -21.48
C ARG A 273 -26.09 -15.70 -21.09
N PHE A 274 -26.42 -16.96 -20.80
CA PHE A 274 -25.47 -18.02 -20.50
C PHE A 274 -25.14 -18.77 -21.79
N LEU A 275 -23.86 -18.76 -22.17
CA LEU A 275 -23.35 -19.42 -23.37
C LEU A 275 -22.97 -20.85 -23.02
N LEU A 276 -23.43 -21.80 -23.84
CA LEU A 276 -23.27 -23.24 -23.66
C LEU A 276 -22.05 -23.73 -24.43
N GLY A 277 -21.14 -24.39 -23.72
CA GLY A 277 -19.99 -25.10 -24.28
C GLY A 277 -20.33 -26.47 -24.89
N GLU A 278 -19.39 -27.08 -25.62
CA GLU A 278 -19.54 -28.44 -26.18
C GLU A 278 -19.81 -29.50 -25.08
N ASP A 279 -19.14 -29.38 -23.93
CA ASP A 279 -19.32 -30.27 -22.77
C ASP A 279 -20.61 -29.99 -21.97
N GLY A 280 -21.41 -29.02 -22.42
CA GLY A 280 -22.61 -28.58 -21.75
C GLY A 280 -22.35 -27.66 -20.55
N PHE A 281 -23.36 -27.47 -19.71
CA PHE A 281 -23.22 -26.64 -18.50
C PHE A 281 -22.57 -27.43 -17.36
N ILE A 282 -21.30 -27.13 -17.07
CA ILE A 282 -20.56 -27.68 -15.91
C ILE A 282 -21.22 -27.27 -14.58
N VAL A 283 -21.82 -26.09 -14.54
CA VAL A 283 -22.55 -25.55 -13.40
C VAL A 283 -23.94 -25.12 -13.86
N ASN A 284 -24.97 -25.46 -13.07
CA ASN A 284 -26.34 -25.06 -13.37
C ASN A 284 -26.42 -23.52 -13.54
N PRO A 285 -26.92 -23.01 -14.68
CA PRO A 285 -27.03 -21.56 -14.93
C PRO A 285 -27.80 -20.80 -13.85
N ASN A 286 -28.73 -21.42 -13.13
CA ASN A 286 -29.43 -20.77 -12.02
C ASN A 286 -28.50 -20.49 -10.82
N VAL A 287 -27.51 -21.37 -10.57
CA VAL A 287 -26.48 -21.17 -9.52
C VAL A 287 -25.51 -20.07 -9.92
N LEU A 288 -25.23 -19.92 -11.22
CA LEU A 288 -24.41 -18.81 -11.71
C LEU A 288 -25.17 -17.49 -11.68
N ARG A 289 -26.44 -17.49 -12.11
CA ARG A 289 -27.36 -16.36 -11.93
C ARG A 289 -27.36 -15.94 -10.47
N GLU A 290 -27.63 -16.89 -9.57
CA GLU A 290 -27.12 -16.96 -8.18
C GLU A 290 -26.24 -15.81 -7.70
N ALA A 291 -24.98 -15.99 -8.09
CA ALA A 291 -23.77 -15.32 -7.72
C ALA A 291 -23.48 -14.06 -8.55
N ILE A 292 -24.27 -13.77 -9.57
CA ILE A 292 -24.14 -12.53 -10.33
C ILE A 292 -25.05 -11.50 -9.68
N SER A 293 -24.50 -10.37 -9.27
CA SER A 293 -25.24 -9.25 -8.67
C SER A 293 -25.56 -8.14 -9.69
N LEU A 294 -24.78 -8.05 -10.77
CA LEU A 294 -25.08 -7.16 -11.91
C LEU A 294 -26.40 -7.54 -12.60
N ARG A 295 -27.23 -6.56 -12.96
CA ARG A 295 -28.50 -6.76 -13.66
C ARG A 295 -28.60 -5.83 -14.88
N PRO A 296 -29.04 -6.31 -16.05
CA PRO A 296 -29.32 -5.43 -17.18
C PRO A 296 -30.36 -4.38 -16.81
N GLY A 297 -30.15 -3.14 -17.26
CA GLY A 297 -31.01 -1.98 -17.01
C GLY A 297 -30.67 -1.21 -15.73
N ASP A 298 -30.01 -1.84 -14.75
CA ASP A 298 -29.63 -1.15 -13.51
C ASP A 298 -28.53 -0.12 -13.77
N GLN A 299 -28.48 0.93 -12.94
CA GLN A 299 -27.35 1.84 -12.91
C GLN A 299 -26.07 1.09 -12.50
N TYR A 300 -24.94 1.44 -13.11
CA TYR A 300 -23.67 0.80 -12.76
C TYR A 300 -23.32 1.00 -11.28
N SER A 301 -22.89 -0.07 -10.63
CA SER A 301 -22.37 -0.06 -9.27
C SER A 301 -21.10 -0.90 -9.17
N GLN A 302 -20.04 -0.30 -8.62
CA GLN A 302 -18.78 -0.99 -8.36
C GLN A 302 -18.97 -2.11 -7.32
N GLU A 303 -19.84 -1.90 -6.34
CA GLU A 303 -20.17 -2.90 -5.32
C GLU A 303 -20.77 -4.16 -5.96
N ASN A 304 -21.77 -4.00 -6.85
CA ASN A 304 -22.38 -5.13 -7.55
C ASN A 304 -21.37 -5.85 -8.46
N PHE A 305 -20.45 -5.11 -9.09
CA PHE A 305 -19.35 -5.68 -9.87
C PHE A 305 -18.43 -6.54 -8.99
N ASN A 306 -17.97 -5.98 -7.86
CA ASN A 306 -17.10 -6.67 -6.91
C ASN A 306 -17.77 -7.91 -6.31
N GLN A 307 -19.04 -7.78 -5.92
CA GLN A 307 -19.85 -8.85 -5.35
C GLN A 307 -19.97 -10.00 -6.36
N THR A 308 -20.29 -9.69 -7.62
CA THR A 308 -20.33 -10.68 -8.71
C THR A 308 -19.02 -11.45 -8.81
N ASN A 309 -17.88 -10.74 -8.84
CA ASN A 309 -16.58 -11.37 -8.93
C ASN A 309 -16.27 -12.27 -7.71
N SER A 310 -16.57 -11.79 -6.51
CA SER A 310 -16.33 -12.53 -5.27
C SER A 310 -17.22 -13.76 -5.13
N GLN A 311 -18.52 -13.66 -5.45
CA GLN A 311 -19.48 -14.74 -5.29
C GLN A 311 -19.20 -15.86 -6.30
N LEU A 312 -18.87 -15.51 -7.55
CA LEU A 312 -18.46 -16.50 -8.56
C LEU A 312 -17.15 -17.20 -8.18
N SER A 313 -16.19 -16.46 -7.62
CA SER A 313 -14.93 -17.04 -7.14
C SER A 313 -15.14 -17.95 -5.93
N ALA A 314 -16.06 -17.58 -5.03
CA ALA A 314 -16.38 -18.34 -3.81
C ALA A 314 -17.07 -19.69 -4.10
N LEU A 315 -17.61 -19.91 -5.31
CA LEU A 315 -18.11 -21.23 -5.72
C LEU A 315 -17.00 -22.30 -5.71
N GLY A 316 -15.73 -21.92 -5.84
CA GLY A 316 -14.59 -22.85 -5.81
C GLY A 316 -14.48 -23.79 -7.02
N ILE A 317 -15.42 -23.71 -7.96
CA ILE A 317 -15.48 -24.52 -9.19
C ILE A 317 -14.60 -23.93 -10.29
N TYR A 318 -14.47 -22.60 -10.32
CA TYR A 318 -13.71 -21.87 -11.31
C TYR A 318 -12.32 -21.51 -10.79
N ARG A 319 -11.30 -21.77 -11.62
CA ARG A 319 -9.92 -21.33 -11.38
C ARG A 319 -9.78 -19.82 -11.59
N PHE A 320 -10.46 -19.30 -12.61
CA PHE A 320 -10.43 -17.89 -12.98
C PHE A 320 -11.84 -17.38 -13.24
N VAL A 321 -12.14 -16.22 -12.66
CA VAL A 321 -13.31 -15.39 -12.97
C VAL A 321 -12.78 -14.10 -13.55
N ARG A 322 -13.14 -13.79 -14.80
CA ARG A 322 -12.74 -12.57 -15.48
C ARG A 322 -13.97 -11.84 -15.99
N ILE A 323 -14.23 -10.65 -15.47
CA ILE A 323 -15.31 -9.79 -15.92
C ILE A 323 -14.71 -8.70 -16.80
N LYS A 324 -15.05 -8.71 -18.10
CA LYS A 324 -14.70 -7.64 -19.04
C LYS A 324 -15.89 -6.70 -19.18
N GLN A 325 -15.64 -5.40 -19.08
CA GLN A 325 -16.62 -4.37 -19.44
C GLN A 325 -16.23 -3.73 -20.77
N THR A 326 -17.24 -3.40 -21.58
CA THR A 326 -17.08 -2.68 -22.84
C THR A 326 -18.22 -1.69 -23.00
N VAL A 327 -17.93 -0.49 -23.53
CA VAL A 327 -18.98 0.47 -23.88
C VAL A 327 -19.79 -0.07 -25.05
N ASP A 328 -21.11 0.07 -24.99
CA ASP A 328 -22.00 -0.31 -26.07
C ASP A 328 -21.78 0.57 -27.31
N SER A 329 -21.71 -0.06 -28.48
CA SER A 329 -21.41 0.64 -29.75
C SER A 329 -22.50 1.61 -30.20
N ILE A 330 -23.74 1.43 -29.73
CA ILE A 330 -24.91 2.24 -30.08
C ILE A 330 -25.24 3.22 -28.95
N TYR A 331 -25.15 2.76 -27.69
CA TYR A 331 -25.51 3.53 -26.50
C TYR A 331 -24.27 3.86 -25.66
N PRO A 332 -23.65 5.04 -25.83
CA PRO A 332 -22.35 5.36 -25.22
C PRO A 332 -22.33 5.38 -23.68
N ASN A 333 -23.51 5.51 -23.04
CA ASN A 333 -23.69 5.47 -21.59
C ASN A 333 -24.13 4.08 -21.08
N THR A 334 -23.97 3.04 -21.90
CA THR A 334 -24.31 1.66 -21.55
C THR A 334 -23.05 0.80 -21.55
N LEU A 335 -22.87 -0.01 -20.51
CA LEU A 335 -21.76 -0.94 -20.36
C LEU A 335 -22.25 -2.38 -20.52
N ASN A 336 -21.72 -3.07 -21.53
CA ASN A 336 -21.92 -4.49 -21.72
C ASN A 336 -20.83 -5.28 -20.97
N PHE A 337 -21.21 -6.42 -20.39
CA PHE A 337 -20.33 -7.25 -19.57
C PHE A 337 -20.16 -8.64 -20.17
N SER A 338 -18.91 -9.10 -20.27
CA SER A 338 -18.54 -10.48 -20.59
C SER A 338 -17.91 -11.11 -19.36
N ILE A 339 -18.65 -12.02 -18.71
CA ILE A 339 -18.20 -12.79 -17.56
C ILE A 339 -17.62 -14.10 -18.08
N GLN A 340 -16.31 -14.25 -17.98
CA GLN A 340 -15.54 -15.38 -18.49
C GLN A 340 -15.12 -16.27 -17.33
N LEU A 341 -15.61 -17.50 -17.30
CA LEU A 341 -15.39 -18.46 -16.22
C LEU A 341 -14.53 -19.62 -16.74
N THR A 342 -13.36 -19.85 -16.14
CA THR A 342 -12.48 -20.97 -16.50
C THR A 342 -12.54 -22.05 -15.42
N PRO A 343 -13.08 -23.25 -15.70
CA PRO A 343 -13.23 -24.34 -14.73
C PRO A 343 -11.89 -24.88 -14.19
N ASN A 344 -11.95 -25.56 -13.05
CA ASN A 344 -10.83 -26.31 -12.50
C ASN A 344 -10.60 -27.66 -13.23
N ASN A 345 -9.36 -27.99 -13.58
CA ASN A 345 -8.99 -29.25 -14.26
C ASN A 345 -9.46 -30.54 -13.54
N ARG A 346 -9.73 -30.49 -12.23
CA ARG A 346 -10.20 -31.66 -11.46
C ARG A 346 -11.63 -32.10 -11.80
N MET A 347 -12.48 -31.21 -12.29
CA MET A 347 -13.85 -31.55 -12.68
C MET A 347 -13.93 -32.19 -14.06
N ALA A 348 -13.05 -31.79 -15.00
CA ALA A 348 -12.92 -32.49 -16.29
C ALA A 348 -12.65 -33.99 -16.08
N LEU A 349 -11.73 -34.34 -15.19
CA LEU A 349 -11.44 -35.74 -14.82
C LEU A 349 -12.63 -36.47 -14.15
N GLY A 350 -13.45 -35.78 -13.35
CA GLY A 350 -14.64 -36.37 -12.71
C GLY A 350 -15.77 -36.64 -13.69
N ALA A 351 -16.03 -35.70 -14.61
CA ALA A 351 -17.02 -35.85 -15.68
C ALA A 351 -16.67 -37.01 -16.62
N TYR A 352 -15.40 -37.20 -17.01
CA TYR A 352 -14.99 -38.35 -17.81
C TYR A 352 -15.12 -39.70 -17.08
N LEU A 353 -15.12 -39.72 -15.74
CA LEU A 353 -15.31 -40.95 -14.96
C LEU A 353 -16.79 -41.30 -14.76
N ASP A 354 -17.67 -40.31 -14.64
CA ASP A 354 -19.13 -40.52 -14.52
C ASP A 354 -19.80 -40.93 -15.84
N ILE A 355 -19.15 -40.74 -17.00
CA ILE A 355 -19.65 -41.19 -18.32
C ILE A 355 -19.27 -42.66 -18.62
N ASN A 356 -18.47 -43.31 -17.75
CA ASN A 356 -18.04 -44.69 -17.91
C ASN A 356 -18.76 -45.69 -16.99
N TYR A 357 -20.06 -45.51 -16.74
CA TYR A 357 -20.89 -46.53 -16.09
C TYR A 357 -22.25 -46.74 -16.75
#